data_AF-A0A3Q1CEC5-F1
#
_entry.id   AF-A0A3Q1CEC5-F1
#
_cell.length_a   1.000
_cell.length_b   1.000
_cell.length_c   1.000
_cell.angle_alpha   90.00
_cell.angle_beta   90.00
_cell.angle_gamma   90.00
#
_symmetry.space_group_name_H-M   'P 1'
#
loop_
_entity.id
_entity.type
_entity.pdbx_description
1 polymer ?
#
loop_
_entity_poly.entity_id
_entity_poly.type
_entity_poly.pdbx_seq_one_letter_code
_entity_poly.pdbx_strand_id
1 'polypeptide(L)'
;QSFKVSECGRSYPAAPKGGNVLRLFLADLSKTCLTGICCSFLRFRVDVAVNAENIHEEVFFSMVDARDGLLKGIQDACNFPPLALDAVQNWGALDKSRRGEKIKNKFKHTIKQRLGSLEDIRMRNEAIVHLHTVTDTDFSKLTCLDDMKAAAANFDMVQQLEEILKKWCKQIEILVERDILRKLDDSEGPRSELEYWKKWSLRFNSIIQQVNSPEFRAVEMVLNIAHSKILKMWQDLDVRLTHHANEAKANVNFLSTFEKVCQPLYNSDPVCTSVQNIIRIIETIYNVSPYYKRKVTNQMVMACRSYITDDGRCLVWDRDAEDLKRKMQVVVALHICVVISEA
;
A
#
# COMPACT_ATOMS: atom_id res chain seq x y z
N GLN A 1 18.95 -12.62 -28.36
CA GLN A 1 20.29 -13.20 -28.13
C GLN A 1 20.20 -14.12 -26.91
N SER A 2 20.52 -15.40 -27.06
CA SER A 2 20.45 -16.38 -25.97
C SER A 2 21.58 -16.14 -24.98
N PHE A 3 21.25 -15.67 -23.78
CA PHE A 3 22.23 -15.50 -22.71
C PHE A 3 22.57 -16.87 -22.10
N LYS A 4 23.84 -17.30 -22.23
CA LYS A 4 24.39 -18.45 -21.52
C LYS A 4 24.47 -18.12 -20.03
N VAL A 5 23.44 -18.47 -19.28
CA VAL A 5 23.53 -18.60 -17.82
C VAL A 5 24.25 -19.91 -17.54
N SER A 6 25.27 -19.92 -16.67
CA SER A 6 25.96 -21.15 -16.27
C SER A 6 24.96 -22.07 -15.57
N GLU A 7 24.41 -23.03 -16.31
CA GLU A 7 23.44 -24.00 -15.81
C GLU A 7 24.14 -24.98 -14.86
N CYS A 8 23.72 -25.00 -13.59
CA CYS A 8 24.08 -26.04 -12.63
C CYS A 8 22.86 -26.88 -12.27
N GLY A 9 22.28 -27.59 -13.26
CA GLY A 9 21.07 -28.37 -13.05
C GLY A 9 21.24 -29.85 -13.37
N ARG A 10 21.35 -30.71 -12.35
CA ARG A 10 20.99 -32.13 -12.51
C ARG A 10 19.49 -32.19 -12.81
N SER A 11 19.11 -32.75 -13.96
CA SER A 11 17.71 -32.98 -14.31
C SER A 11 17.11 -34.07 -13.41
N TYR A 12 15.99 -33.79 -12.74
CA TYR A 12 15.25 -34.81 -11.99
C TYR A 12 14.62 -35.82 -12.97
N PRO A 13 15.00 -37.12 -12.93
CA PRO A 13 14.56 -38.10 -13.92
C PRO A 13 13.08 -38.52 -13.81
N ALA A 14 12.32 -37.97 -12.86
CA ALA A 14 10.96 -38.41 -12.53
C ALA A 14 9.85 -37.39 -12.90
N ALA A 15 10.14 -36.36 -13.71
CA ALA A 15 9.11 -35.42 -14.12
C ALA A 15 8.18 -36.03 -15.20
N PRO A 16 6.85 -36.05 -15.01
CA PRO A 16 5.91 -36.56 -16.02
C PRO A 16 6.02 -35.75 -17.32
N LYS A 17 5.95 -36.44 -18.47
CA LYS A 17 6.02 -35.81 -19.80
C LYS A 17 4.93 -34.73 -19.91
N GLY A 18 5.34 -33.47 -20.06
CA GLY A 18 4.44 -32.31 -20.17
C GLY A 18 4.32 -31.44 -18.91
N GLY A 19 4.98 -31.82 -17.80
CA GLY A 19 5.01 -31.01 -16.58
C GLY A 19 6.04 -29.88 -16.62
N ASN A 20 5.71 -28.71 -16.06
CA ASN A 20 6.68 -27.65 -15.79
C ASN A 20 7.67 -28.11 -14.72
N VAL A 21 8.97 -28.07 -15.01
CA VAL A 21 10.04 -28.46 -14.08
C VAL A 21 10.72 -27.21 -13.53
N LEU A 22 10.81 -27.09 -12.21
CA LEU A 22 11.58 -26.04 -11.56
C LEU A 22 13.07 -26.28 -11.81
N ARG A 23 13.76 -25.27 -12.36
CA ARG A 23 15.21 -25.29 -12.62
C ARG A 23 15.93 -24.35 -11.67
N LEU A 24 17.01 -24.82 -11.08
CA LEU A 24 17.95 -24.01 -10.32
C LEU A 24 19.03 -23.47 -11.27
N PHE A 25 19.30 -22.18 -11.19
CA PHE A 25 20.40 -21.53 -11.90
C PHE A 25 20.95 -20.38 -11.07
N LEU A 26 22.22 -20.04 -11.28
CA LEU A 26 22.82 -18.86 -10.68
C LEU A 26 22.44 -17.63 -11.50
N ALA A 27 21.55 -16.79 -10.96
CA ALA A 27 21.07 -15.59 -11.64
C ALA A 27 22.03 -14.41 -11.43
N ASP A 28 22.30 -13.68 -12.51
CA ASP A 28 22.86 -12.32 -12.42
C ASP A 28 21.68 -11.34 -12.35
N LEU A 29 21.32 -10.92 -11.13
CA LEU A 29 20.18 -10.03 -10.89
C LEU A 29 20.36 -8.63 -11.51
N SER A 30 21.56 -8.27 -12.00
CA SER A 30 21.75 -7.06 -12.80
C SER A 30 21.24 -7.19 -14.25
N LYS A 31 21.06 -8.42 -14.73
CA LYS A 31 20.67 -8.74 -16.12
C LYS A 31 19.34 -9.49 -16.22
N THR A 32 18.91 -10.12 -15.14
CA THR A 32 17.69 -10.94 -15.10
C THR A 32 16.74 -10.44 -14.03
N CYS A 33 15.49 -10.15 -14.44
CA CYS A 33 14.42 -9.84 -13.52
C CYS A 33 14.00 -11.10 -12.75
N LEU A 34 13.79 -10.98 -11.45
CA LEU A 34 13.36 -12.11 -10.61
C LEU A 34 11.85 -12.34 -10.78
N THR A 35 11.48 -13.49 -11.35
CA THR A 35 10.08 -13.91 -11.57
C THR A 35 9.71 -15.22 -10.86
N GLY A 36 10.68 -15.83 -10.19
CA GLY A 36 10.52 -17.09 -9.46
C GLY A 36 10.99 -16.97 -8.02
N ILE A 37 11.55 -18.06 -7.51
CA ILE A 37 12.06 -18.11 -6.14
C ILE A 37 13.57 -17.82 -6.17
N CYS A 38 14.00 -16.80 -5.41
CA CYS A 38 15.40 -16.50 -5.17
C CYS A 38 15.82 -17.09 -3.82
N CYS A 39 16.90 -17.88 -3.83
CA CYS A 39 17.53 -18.40 -2.62
C CYS A 39 18.90 -17.74 -2.49
N SER A 40 19.16 -17.09 -1.36
CA SER A 40 20.46 -16.48 -1.05
C SER A 40 21.08 -17.12 0.19
N PHE A 41 22.40 -17.29 0.11
CA PHE A 41 23.22 -17.91 1.14
C PHE A 41 24.32 -16.90 1.50
N LEU A 42 24.28 -16.37 2.72
CA LEU A 42 25.25 -15.40 3.22
C LEU A 42 26.16 -16.06 4.25
N ARG A 43 27.46 -15.82 4.12
CA ARG A 43 28.49 -16.31 5.05
C ARG A 43 29.29 -15.12 5.58
N PHE A 44 29.35 -14.98 6.90
CA PHE A 44 30.09 -13.88 7.54
C PHE A 44 31.51 -14.29 7.95
N ARG A 45 31.71 -15.55 8.36
CA ARG A 45 33.03 -16.10 8.72
C ARG A 45 33.63 -16.85 7.54
N VAL A 46 34.48 -16.19 6.76
CA VAL A 46 35.15 -16.79 5.58
C VAL A 46 36.36 -17.66 5.95
N ASP A 47 36.84 -17.55 7.18
CA ASP A 47 37.96 -18.28 7.76
C ASP A 47 37.61 -19.72 8.20
N VAL A 48 36.35 -19.99 8.55
CA VAL A 48 35.89 -21.31 9.02
C VAL A 48 35.34 -22.15 7.87
N ALA A 49 36.00 -23.23 7.48
CA ALA A 49 35.54 -24.09 6.38
C ALA A 49 34.12 -24.63 6.62
N VAL A 50 33.25 -24.53 5.60
CA VAL A 50 31.86 -25.04 5.67
C VAL A 50 31.83 -26.53 5.35
N ASN A 51 31.20 -27.31 6.21
CA ASN A 51 30.96 -28.74 6.07
C ASN A 51 29.50 -29.08 6.41
N ALA A 52 29.12 -30.35 6.24
CA ALA A 52 27.74 -30.79 6.46
C ALA A 52 27.26 -30.60 7.91
N GLU A 53 28.18 -30.56 8.87
CA GLU A 53 27.88 -30.43 10.30
C GLU A 53 27.69 -28.97 10.70
N ASN A 54 28.49 -28.03 10.17
CA ASN A 54 28.45 -26.61 10.58
C ASN A 54 27.69 -25.68 9.62
N ILE A 55 27.18 -26.17 8.49
CA ILE A 55 26.51 -25.32 7.48
C ILE A 55 25.35 -24.49 8.06
N HIS A 56 24.63 -25.04 9.03
CA HIS A 56 23.49 -24.38 9.67
C HIS A 56 23.90 -23.24 10.62
N GLU A 57 25.14 -23.23 11.09
CA GLU A 57 25.70 -22.15 11.92
C GLU A 57 26.46 -21.11 11.08
N GLU A 58 27.13 -21.54 10.02
CA GLU A 58 27.99 -20.67 9.20
C GLU A 58 27.27 -19.96 8.06
N VAL A 59 26.13 -20.50 7.60
CA VAL A 59 25.41 -20.01 6.44
C VAL A 59 24.02 -19.51 6.81
N PHE A 60 23.78 -18.24 6.56
CA PHE A 60 22.47 -17.62 6.65
C PHE A 60 21.71 -17.84 5.36
N PHE A 61 20.63 -18.59 5.44
CA PHE A 61 19.72 -18.82 4.33
C PHE A 61 18.57 -17.81 4.36
N SER A 62 18.27 -17.22 3.21
CA SER A 62 17.04 -16.45 3.01
C SER A 62 16.43 -16.74 1.65
N MET A 63 15.10 -16.63 1.58
CA MET A 63 14.32 -16.89 0.37
C MET A 63 13.42 -15.68 0.08
N VAL A 64 13.34 -15.32 -1.19
CA VAL A 64 12.38 -14.33 -1.71
C VAL A 64 11.56 -14.99 -2.81
N ASP A 65 10.25 -15.06 -2.62
CA ASP A 65 9.32 -15.62 -3.60
C ASP A 65 8.68 -14.51 -4.44
N ALA A 66 9.14 -14.33 -5.67
CA ALA A 66 8.66 -13.28 -6.56
C ALA A 66 7.63 -13.78 -7.60
N ARG A 67 7.03 -14.96 -7.41
CA ARG A 67 6.03 -15.52 -8.35
C ARG A 67 4.81 -14.62 -8.52
N ASP A 68 4.43 -13.93 -7.46
CA ASP A 68 3.35 -12.93 -7.46
C ASP A 68 3.88 -11.49 -7.65
N GLY A 69 5.14 -11.34 -8.05
CA GLY A 69 5.84 -10.07 -8.21
C GLY A 69 6.91 -9.81 -7.14
N LEU A 70 8.01 -9.19 -7.55
CA LEU A 70 9.18 -8.92 -6.71
C LEU A 70 8.83 -8.12 -5.44
N LEU A 71 7.96 -7.12 -5.55
CA LEU A 71 7.60 -6.27 -4.43
C LEU A 71 6.89 -7.06 -3.32
N LYS A 72 5.94 -7.93 -3.68
CA LYS A 72 5.25 -8.80 -2.73
C LYS A 72 6.23 -9.79 -2.09
N GLY A 73 7.09 -10.41 -2.90
CA GLY A 73 8.13 -11.30 -2.39
C GLY A 73 9.07 -10.65 -1.37
N ILE A 74 9.48 -9.40 -1.63
CA ILE A 74 10.31 -8.62 -0.69
C ILE A 74 9.52 -8.32 0.59
N GLN A 75 8.26 -7.91 0.50
CA GLN A 75 7.43 -7.65 1.68
C GLN A 75 7.29 -8.90 2.56
N ASP A 76 6.97 -10.04 1.96
CA ASP A 76 6.81 -11.30 2.68
C ASP A 76 8.11 -11.72 3.39
N ALA A 77 9.26 -11.59 2.70
CA ALA A 77 10.57 -11.83 3.31
C ALA A 77 10.90 -10.82 4.43
N CYS A 78 10.40 -9.59 4.33
CA CYS A 78 10.63 -8.50 5.27
C CYS A 78 9.56 -8.39 6.39
N ASN A 79 8.64 -9.35 6.52
CA ASN A 79 7.67 -9.39 7.63
C ASN A 79 8.25 -9.95 8.93
N PHE A 80 9.35 -10.71 8.87
CA PHE A 80 10.02 -11.29 10.04
C PHE A 80 10.83 -10.29 10.92
N PRO A 81 11.58 -9.31 10.36
CA PRO A 81 12.41 -8.39 11.15
C PRO A 81 11.69 -7.65 12.30
N PRO A 82 10.45 -7.13 12.16
CA PRO A 82 9.75 -6.52 13.30
C PRO A 82 9.52 -7.49 14.46
N LEU A 83 9.11 -8.72 14.15
CA LEU A 83 8.89 -9.78 15.14
C LEU A 83 10.20 -10.15 15.84
N ALA A 84 11.28 -10.31 15.07
CA ALA A 84 12.61 -10.60 15.60
C ALA A 84 13.13 -9.46 16.50
N LEU A 85 13.01 -8.20 16.04
CA LEU A 85 13.46 -7.02 16.79
C LEU A 85 12.69 -6.81 18.09
N ASP A 86 11.45 -7.26 18.14
CA ASP A 86 10.64 -7.21 19.34
C ASP A 86 10.81 -8.43 20.27
N ALA A 87 11.40 -9.52 19.77
CA ALA A 87 11.77 -10.69 20.56
C ALA A 87 13.18 -10.56 21.18
N VAL A 88 14.05 -9.71 20.63
CA VAL A 88 15.39 -9.45 21.19
C VAL A 88 15.26 -8.73 22.54
N GLN A 89 15.52 -9.47 23.62
CA GLN A 89 15.48 -8.97 24.99
C GLN A 89 16.79 -8.32 25.47
N ASN A 90 17.92 -8.61 24.80
CA ASN A 90 19.25 -8.14 25.22
C ASN A 90 19.93 -7.39 24.08
N TRP A 91 20.01 -6.07 24.21
CA TRP A 91 20.72 -5.17 23.31
C TRP A 91 22.11 -4.77 23.86
N GLY A 92 22.61 -5.50 24.86
CA GLY A 92 23.96 -5.38 25.41
C GLY A 92 24.21 -4.01 26.04
N ALA A 93 25.18 -3.27 25.50
CA ALA A 93 25.55 -1.96 26.03
C ALA A 93 24.42 -0.92 25.95
N LEU A 94 23.45 -1.11 25.05
CA LEU A 94 22.33 -0.19 24.87
C LEU A 94 21.26 -0.32 25.97
N ASP A 95 21.18 -1.45 26.68
CA ASP A 95 20.26 -1.63 27.81
C ASP A 95 20.69 -0.81 29.03
N LYS A 96 21.96 -0.45 29.11
CA LYS A 96 22.57 0.15 30.31
C LYS A 96 22.38 1.66 30.42
N SER A 97 21.75 2.31 29.43
CA SER A 97 21.60 3.77 29.45
C SER A 97 20.29 4.27 28.82
N ARG A 98 19.77 5.39 29.36
CA ARG A 98 18.60 6.09 28.80
C ARG A 98 18.83 6.56 27.35
N ARG A 99 20.09 6.84 26.97
CA ARG A 99 20.46 7.17 25.59
C ARG A 99 20.37 5.93 24.69
N GLY A 100 20.78 4.77 25.18
CA GLY A 100 20.65 3.50 24.47
C GLY A 100 19.20 3.15 24.17
N GLU A 101 18.30 3.37 25.12
CA GLU A 101 16.85 3.17 24.92
C GLU A 101 16.27 4.06 23.80
N LYS A 102 16.65 5.34 23.75
CA LYS A 102 16.28 6.23 22.63
C LYS A 102 16.78 5.73 21.27
N ILE A 103 17.99 5.16 21.22
CA ILE A 103 18.58 4.61 20.00
C ILE A 103 17.81 3.38 19.53
N LYS A 104 17.46 2.47 20.44
CA LYS A 104 16.63 1.29 20.11
C LYS A 104 15.29 1.70 19.53
N ASN A 105 14.58 2.61 20.20
CA ASN A 105 13.28 3.08 19.75
C ASN A 105 13.35 3.76 18.39
N LYS A 106 14.39 4.58 18.15
CA LYS A 106 14.63 5.17 16.83
C LYS A 106 14.91 4.13 15.76
N PHE A 107 15.70 3.10 16.06
CA PHE A 107 16.00 2.02 15.13
C PHE A 107 14.76 1.21 14.76
N LYS A 108 14.00 0.74 15.77
CA LYS A 108 12.71 0.05 15.57
C LYS A 108 11.74 0.88 14.74
N HIS A 109 11.60 2.17 15.06
CA HIS A 109 10.77 3.10 14.30
C HIS A 109 11.23 3.21 12.83
N THR A 110 12.54 3.33 12.59
CA THR A 110 13.10 3.42 11.23
C THR A 110 12.78 2.16 10.41
N ILE A 111 12.94 0.98 10.99
CA ILE A 111 12.60 -0.29 10.31
C ILE A 111 11.10 -0.35 10.00
N LYS A 112 10.24 -0.07 10.98
CA LYS A 112 8.78 -0.03 10.78
C LYS A 112 8.38 0.98 9.70
N GLN A 113 8.99 2.17 9.68
CA GLN A 113 8.76 3.19 8.66
C GLN A 113 9.16 2.73 7.25
N ARG A 114 10.32 2.07 7.10
CA ARG A 114 10.78 1.53 5.82
C ARG A 114 9.85 0.43 5.29
N LEU A 115 9.40 -0.46 6.16
CA LEU A 115 8.41 -1.49 5.80
C LEU A 115 7.09 -0.87 5.38
N GLY A 116 6.60 0.14 6.11
CA GLY A 116 5.42 0.91 5.72
C GLY A 116 5.57 1.57 4.34
N SER A 117 6.77 2.04 3.99
CA SER A 117 7.01 2.62 2.64
C SER A 117 6.93 1.58 1.51
N LEU A 118 7.24 0.30 1.77
CA LEU A 118 7.03 -0.76 0.79
C LEU A 118 5.54 -1.01 0.57
N GLU A 119 4.76 -0.98 1.64
CA GLU A 119 3.30 -1.08 1.58
C GLU A 119 2.68 0.07 0.80
N ASP A 120 3.16 1.30 1.02
CA ASP A 120 2.77 2.47 0.22
C ASP A 120 3.06 2.27 -1.28
N ILE A 121 4.20 1.68 -1.64
CA ILE A 121 4.56 1.40 -3.04
C ILE A 121 3.64 0.33 -3.62
N ARG A 122 3.32 -0.72 -2.87
CA ARG A 122 2.38 -1.76 -3.32
C ARG A 122 1.01 -1.17 -3.58
N MET A 123 0.49 -0.40 -2.63
CA MET A 123 -0.78 0.28 -2.75
C MET A 123 -0.84 1.20 -3.97
N ARG A 124 0.25 1.91 -4.29
CA ARG A 124 0.36 2.69 -5.53
C ARG A 124 0.30 1.82 -6.78
N ASN A 125 1.07 0.74 -6.83
CA ASN A 125 1.08 -0.16 -7.98
C ASN A 125 -0.28 -0.84 -8.22
N GLU A 126 -0.98 -1.24 -7.16
CA GLU A 126 -2.34 -1.79 -7.26
C GLU A 126 -3.40 -0.75 -7.67
N ALA A 127 -3.18 0.52 -7.30
CA ALA A 127 -4.09 1.60 -7.64
C ALA A 127 -3.98 2.02 -9.11
N ILE A 128 -2.79 1.90 -9.71
CA ILE A 128 -2.58 2.19 -11.12
C ILE A 128 -3.33 1.16 -11.96
N VAL A 129 -4.21 1.66 -12.82
CA VAL A 129 -5.01 0.85 -13.73
C VAL A 129 -4.70 1.27 -15.15
N HIS A 130 -4.69 0.32 -16.07
CA HIS A 130 -4.50 0.59 -17.50
C HIS A 130 -5.77 0.24 -18.26
N LEU A 131 -6.27 1.19 -19.05
CA LEU A 131 -7.31 0.96 -20.04
C LEU A 131 -6.77 0.02 -21.12
N HIS A 132 -7.70 -0.65 -21.79
CA HIS A 132 -7.37 -1.57 -22.87
C HIS A 132 -6.49 -0.91 -23.93
N THR A 133 -5.31 -1.47 -24.16
CA THR A 133 -4.44 -1.07 -25.26
C THR A 133 -5.04 -1.49 -26.59
N VAL A 134 -5.27 -0.50 -27.44
CA VAL A 134 -5.78 -0.73 -28.80
C VAL A 134 -4.58 -1.05 -29.69
N THR A 135 -4.58 -2.23 -30.29
CA THR A 135 -3.51 -2.70 -31.19
C THR A 135 -3.91 -2.69 -32.67
N ASP A 136 -5.21 -2.67 -32.95
CA ASP A 136 -5.79 -2.78 -34.29
C ASP A 136 -6.01 -1.42 -34.98
N THR A 137 -5.61 -0.31 -34.35
CA THR A 137 -5.79 1.05 -34.87
C THR A 137 -4.48 1.83 -34.80
N ASP A 138 -4.08 2.39 -35.94
CA ASP A 138 -2.90 3.22 -36.03
C ASP A 138 -3.24 4.68 -35.75
N PHE A 139 -3.09 5.10 -34.49
CA PHE A 139 -3.33 6.48 -34.05
C PHE A 139 -2.32 7.48 -34.61
N SER A 140 -1.19 7.03 -35.17
CA SER A 140 -0.20 7.94 -35.79
C SER A 140 -0.76 8.71 -36.98
N LYS A 141 -1.88 8.24 -37.55
CA LYS A 141 -2.62 8.88 -38.64
C LYS A 141 -3.67 9.88 -38.16
N LEU A 142 -3.88 10.05 -36.85
CA LEU A 142 -4.89 10.96 -36.28
C LEU A 142 -4.22 12.09 -35.50
N THR A 143 -3.27 12.77 -36.12
CA THR A 143 -2.44 13.77 -35.42
C THR A 143 -2.90 15.20 -35.68
N CYS A 144 -3.52 15.46 -36.84
CA CYS A 144 -4.02 16.78 -37.19
C CYS A 144 -5.53 16.79 -37.47
N LEU A 145 -6.11 17.99 -37.46
CA LEU A 145 -7.57 18.17 -37.60
C LEU A 145 -8.09 17.67 -38.95
N ASP A 146 -7.32 17.81 -40.03
CA ASP A 146 -7.76 17.38 -41.36
C ASP A 146 -7.78 15.85 -41.48
N ASP A 147 -6.82 15.16 -40.87
CA ASP A 147 -6.85 13.70 -40.75
C ASP A 147 -8.06 13.23 -39.94
N MET A 148 -8.36 13.93 -38.83
CA MET A 148 -9.52 13.62 -38.00
C MET A 148 -10.84 13.82 -38.74
N LYS A 149 -10.95 14.85 -39.57
CA LYS A 149 -12.13 15.07 -40.44
C LYS A 149 -12.25 13.97 -41.51
N ALA A 150 -11.15 13.56 -42.13
CA ALA A 150 -11.15 12.47 -43.10
C ALA A 150 -11.57 11.14 -42.44
N ALA A 151 -11.08 10.86 -41.24
CA ALA A 151 -11.48 9.71 -40.44
C ALA A 151 -12.97 9.78 -40.06
N ALA A 152 -13.49 10.95 -39.68
CA ALA A 152 -14.90 11.15 -39.32
C ALA A 152 -15.85 10.96 -40.52
N ALA A 153 -15.38 11.17 -41.74
CA ALA A 153 -16.14 10.90 -42.97
C ALA A 153 -16.14 9.41 -43.37
N ASN A 154 -15.27 8.58 -42.77
CA ASN A 154 -15.19 7.16 -43.04
C ASN A 154 -16.04 6.36 -42.02
N PHE A 155 -17.12 5.76 -42.50
CA PHE A 155 -18.05 5.01 -41.67
C PHE A 155 -17.40 3.84 -40.91
N ASP A 156 -16.55 3.05 -41.57
CA ASP A 156 -15.91 1.88 -40.96
C ASP A 156 -14.95 2.30 -39.83
N MET A 157 -14.21 3.39 -40.05
CA MET A 157 -13.31 3.95 -39.04
C MET A 157 -14.10 4.48 -37.83
N VAL A 158 -15.20 5.22 -38.07
CA VAL A 158 -16.06 5.72 -37.00
C VAL A 158 -16.60 4.56 -36.18
N GLN A 159 -17.11 3.49 -36.81
CA GLN A 159 -17.62 2.32 -36.10
C GLN A 159 -16.53 1.63 -35.26
N GLN A 160 -15.31 1.51 -35.78
CA GLN A 160 -14.17 0.96 -35.04
C GLN A 160 -13.84 1.81 -33.79
N LEU A 161 -13.82 3.13 -33.95
CA LEU A 161 -13.55 4.08 -32.87
C LEU A 161 -14.67 4.10 -31.82
N GLU A 162 -15.93 3.94 -32.23
CA GLU A 162 -17.06 3.78 -31.31
C GLU A 162 -16.90 2.54 -30.42
N GLU A 163 -16.51 1.39 -30.99
CA GLU A 163 -16.30 0.17 -30.21
C GLU A 163 -15.10 0.28 -29.26
N ILE A 164 -14.05 1.01 -29.64
CA ILE A 164 -12.92 1.33 -28.76
C ILE A 164 -13.40 2.17 -27.57
N LEU A 165 -14.08 3.29 -27.84
CA LEU A 165 -14.55 4.18 -26.79
C LEU A 165 -15.55 3.46 -25.87
N LYS A 166 -16.40 2.58 -26.41
CA LYS A 166 -17.33 1.75 -25.65
C LYS A 166 -16.62 0.81 -24.68
N LYS A 167 -15.54 0.16 -25.12
CA LYS A 167 -14.72 -0.71 -24.27
C LYS A 167 -14.07 0.08 -23.14
N TRP A 168 -13.49 1.25 -23.44
CA TRP A 168 -12.92 2.13 -22.42
C TRP A 168 -13.98 2.62 -21.43
N CYS A 169 -15.14 3.07 -21.90
CA CYS A 169 -16.22 3.52 -21.02
C CYS A 169 -16.68 2.40 -20.07
N LYS A 170 -16.92 1.18 -20.58
CA LYS A 170 -17.28 0.03 -19.72
C LYS A 170 -16.20 -0.28 -18.69
N GLN A 171 -14.92 -0.19 -19.06
CA GLN A 171 -13.83 -0.38 -18.10
C GLN A 171 -13.83 0.69 -17.03
N ILE A 172 -13.94 1.97 -17.41
CA ILE A 172 -13.98 3.10 -16.48
C ILE A 172 -15.18 2.97 -15.54
N GLU A 173 -16.37 2.64 -16.05
CA GLU A 173 -17.57 2.44 -15.25
C GLU A 173 -17.38 1.34 -14.20
N ILE A 174 -16.84 0.18 -14.59
CA ILE A 174 -16.52 -0.91 -13.66
C ILE A 174 -15.51 -0.44 -12.60
N LEU A 175 -14.49 0.32 -12.99
CA LEU A 175 -13.43 0.80 -12.10
C LEU A 175 -13.90 1.89 -11.14
N VAL A 176 -14.90 2.68 -11.54
CA VAL A 176 -15.54 3.71 -10.71
C VAL A 176 -16.56 3.08 -9.75
N GLU A 177 -17.41 2.17 -10.23
CA GLU A 177 -18.54 1.66 -9.44
C GLU A 177 -18.20 0.49 -8.51
N ARG A 178 -17.25 -0.39 -8.86
CA ARG A 178 -17.04 -1.64 -8.11
C ARG A 178 -16.52 -1.47 -6.68
N ASP A 179 -15.78 -0.41 -6.39
CA ASP A 179 -15.09 -0.31 -5.10
C ASP A 179 -15.72 0.77 -4.17
N ILE A 180 -16.50 1.75 -4.68
CA ILE A 180 -17.03 2.87 -3.85
C ILE A 180 -18.06 2.36 -2.82
N LEU A 181 -18.69 1.23 -3.10
CA LEU A 181 -19.77 0.65 -2.29
C LEU A 181 -19.27 -0.15 -1.07
N ARG A 182 -17.96 -0.34 -0.91
CA ARG A 182 -17.42 -1.00 0.28
C ARG A 182 -17.36 0.01 1.42
N LYS A 183 -18.50 0.20 2.11
CA LYS A 183 -18.55 0.92 3.39
C LYS A 183 -17.40 0.42 4.26
N LEU A 184 -16.44 1.31 4.54
CA LEU A 184 -15.40 1.05 5.54
C LEU A 184 -16.11 0.69 6.85
N ASP A 185 -15.64 -0.36 7.52
CA ASP A 185 -16.21 -0.76 8.80
C ASP A 185 -16.05 0.40 9.81
N ASP A 186 -17.04 0.58 10.69
CA ASP A 186 -16.95 1.56 11.79
C ASP A 186 -15.81 1.23 12.77
N SER A 187 -15.29 0.00 12.72
CA SER A 187 -14.08 -0.43 13.42
C SER A 187 -12.76 0.05 12.78
N GLU A 188 -12.78 0.41 11.50
CA GLU A 188 -11.62 0.94 10.78
C GLU A 188 -11.46 2.44 11.06
N GLY A 189 -10.36 2.81 11.71
CA GLY A 189 -10.14 4.20 12.11
C GLY A 189 -9.52 5.09 11.02
N PRO A 190 -9.25 6.38 11.34
CA PRO A 190 -8.95 7.42 10.35
C PRO A 190 -7.75 7.14 9.43
N ARG A 191 -6.75 6.39 9.92
CA ARG A 191 -5.60 5.96 9.12
C ARG A 191 -5.99 5.02 7.98
N SER A 192 -6.79 4.00 8.25
CA SER A 192 -7.26 3.05 7.23
C SER A 192 -8.13 3.76 6.19
N GLU A 193 -8.97 4.70 6.63
CA GLU A 193 -9.79 5.53 5.74
C GLU A 193 -8.92 6.47 4.89
N LEU A 194 -7.85 7.04 5.44
CA LEU A 194 -6.89 7.84 4.68
C LEU A 194 -6.18 7.00 3.61
N GLU A 195 -5.74 5.78 3.95
CA GLU A 195 -5.13 4.86 2.99
C GLU A 195 -6.09 4.47 1.87
N TYR A 196 -7.35 4.20 2.22
CA TYR A 196 -8.43 3.95 1.26
C TYR A 196 -8.59 5.12 0.27
N TRP A 197 -8.75 6.35 0.77
CA TRP A 197 -8.93 7.52 -0.10
C TRP A 197 -7.66 7.85 -0.91
N LYS A 198 -6.46 7.57 -0.40
CA LYS A 198 -5.21 7.67 -1.17
C LYS A 198 -5.18 6.69 -2.33
N LYS A 199 -5.55 5.42 -2.10
CA LYS A 199 -5.64 4.39 -3.16
C LYS A 199 -6.56 4.87 -4.28
N TRP A 200 -7.71 5.40 -3.91
CA TRP A 200 -8.69 5.93 -4.86
C TRP A 200 -8.23 7.15 -5.62
N SER A 201 -7.63 8.12 -4.93
CA SER A 201 -7.08 9.31 -5.58
C SER A 201 -6.04 8.93 -6.64
N LEU A 202 -5.15 7.97 -6.35
CA LEU A 202 -4.18 7.46 -7.31
C LEU A 202 -4.86 6.77 -8.51
N ARG A 203 -5.87 5.95 -8.25
CA ARG A 203 -6.62 5.26 -9.30
C ARG A 203 -7.32 6.22 -10.25
N PHE A 204 -8.07 7.20 -9.72
CA PHE A 204 -8.74 8.20 -10.55
C PHE A 204 -7.74 9.04 -11.33
N ASN A 205 -6.62 9.46 -10.72
CA ASN A 205 -5.57 10.17 -11.43
C ASN A 205 -4.98 9.34 -12.57
N SER A 206 -4.77 8.04 -12.37
CA SER A 206 -4.30 7.11 -13.41
C SER A 206 -5.29 7.02 -14.59
N ILE A 207 -6.59 6.99 -14.32
CA ILE A 207 -7.63 6.99 -15.37
C ILE A 207 -7.64 8.34 -16.10
N ILE A 208 -7.65 9.46 -15.36
CA ILE A 208 -7.65 10.81 -15.93
C ILE A 208 -6.43 11.05 -16.83
N GLN A 209 -5.26 10.54 -16.45
CA GLN A 209 -4.05 10.62 -17.30
C GLN A 209 -4.24 9.91 -18.64
N GLN A 210 -4.90 8.75 -18.64
CA GLN A 210 -5.15 7.99 -19.88
C GLN A 210 -6.26 8.59 -20.72
N VAL A 211 -7.29 9.15 -20.10
CA VAL A 211 -8.35 9.90 -20.80
C VAL A 211 -7.79 11.16 -21.48
N ASN A 212 -6.77 11.77 -20.88
CA ASN A 212 -6.06 12.90 -21.47
C ASN A 212 -4.92 12.49 -22.42
N SER A 213 -4.74 11.19 -22.69
CA SER A 213 -3.74 10.73 -23.65
C SER A 213 -4.08 11.20 -25.08
N PRO A 214 -3.07 11.47 -25.93
CA PRO A 214 -3.30 11.87 -27.31
C PRO A 214 -4.22 10.90 -28.07
N GLU A 215 -4.07 9.60 -27.83
CA GLU A 215 -4.86 8.55 -28.45
C GLU A 215 -6.33 8.67 -28.07
N PHE A 216 -6.63 8.78 -26.77
CA PHE A 216 -8.01 8.92 -26.29
C PHE A 216 -8.65 10.21 -26.82
N ARG A 217 -7.91 11.33 -26.76
CA ARG A 217 -8.38 12.64 -27.25
C ARG A 217 -8.61 12.64 -28.77
N ALA A 218 -7.82 11.90 -29.54
CA ALA A 218 -8.03 11.74 -30.97
C ALA A 218 -9.34 10.97 -31.27
N VAL A 219 -9.59 9.87 -30.56
CA VAL A 219 -10.85 9.12 -30.67
C VAL A 219 -12.06 10.01 -30.37
N GLU A 220 -12.01 10.73 -29.24
CA GLU A 220 -13.07 11.66 -28.85
C GLU A 220 -13.32 12.73 -29.92
N MET A 221 -12.25 13.33 -30.47
CA MET A 221 -12.37 14.38 -31.47
C MET A 221 -12.99 13.87 -32.78
N VAL A 222 -12.54 12.72 -33.30
CA VAL A 222 -13.10 12.12 -34.52
C VAL A 222 -14.58 11.82 -34.35
N LEU A 223 -14.95 11.19 -33.23
CA LEU A 223 -16.35 10.88 -32.93
C LEU A 223 -17.21 12.13 -32.73
N ASN A 224 -16.61 13.24 -32.29
CA ASN A 224 -17.31 14.52 -32.12
C ASN A 224 -17.61 15.16 -33.47
N ILE A 225 -16.64 15.14 -34.40
CA ILE A 225 -16.83 15.60 -35.77
C ILE A 225 -17.88 14.72 -36.49
N ALA A 226 -17.86 13.41 -36.25
CA ALA A 226 -18.83 12.47 -36.81
C ALA A 226 -20.22 12.53 -36.13
N HIS A 227 -20.41 13.37 -35.12
CA HIS A 227 -21.64 13.48 -34.33
C HIS A 227 -22.14 12.14 -33.75
N SER A 228 -21.22 11.29 -33.29
CA SER A 228 -21.55 9.98 -32.73
C SER A 228 -22.35 10.12 -31.43
N LYS A 229 -23.39 9.28 -31.28
CA LYS A 229 -24.25 9.25 -30.09
C LYS A 229 -23.53 8.71 -28.85
N ILE A 230 -22.44 7.95 -29.02
CA ILE A 230 -21.71 7.35 -27.91
C ILE A 230 -21.05 8.40 -27.01
N LEU A 231 -20.79 9.59 -27.54
CA LEU A 231 -20.17 10.68 -26.78
C LEU A 231 -21.02 11.13 -25.60
N LYS A 232 -22.35 11.01 -25.66
CA LYS A 232 -23.21 11.33 -24.51
C LYS A 232 -22.94 10.42 -23.32
N MET A 233 -22.72 9.12 -23.58
CA MET A 233 -22.37 8.15 -22.54
C MET A 233 -20.99 8.46 -21.96
N TRP A 234 -20.02 8.79 -22.82
CA TRP A 234 -18.69 9.19 -22.38
C TRP A 234 -18.73 10.47 -21.53
N GLN A 235 -19.45 11.51 -21.95
CA GLN A 235 -19.58 12.77 -21.22
C GLN A 235 -20.20 12.61 -19.83
N ASP A 236 -21.25 11.80 -19.70
CA ASP A 236 -21.84 11.49 -18.39
C ASP A 236 -20.82 10.79 -17.48
N LEU A 237 -20.09 9.82 -18.02
CA LEU A 237 -19.07 9.09 -17.27
C LEU A 237 -17.89 9.98 -16.88
N ASP A 238 -17.47 10.91 -17.74
CA ASP A 238 -16.39 11.86 -17.47
C ASP A 238 -16.76 12.86 -16.35
N VAL A 239 -18.00 13.34 -16.34
CA VAL A 239 -18.53 14.18 -15.24
C VAL A 239 -18.50 13.42 -13.92
N ARG A 240 -18.96 12.17 -13.91
CA ARG A 240 -18.95 11.30 -12.71
C ARG A 240 -17.52 10.99 -12.26
N LEU A 241 -16.64 10.64 -13.18
CA LEU A 241 -15.22 10.39 -12.91
C LEU A 241 -14.56 11.62 -12.27
N THR A 242 -14.79 12.81 -12.84
CA THR A 242 -14.27 14.07 -12.32
C THR A 242 -14.82 14.39 -10.92
N HIS A 243 -16.12 14.14 -10.69
CA HIS A 243 -16.73 14.31 -9.37
C HIS A 243 -16.07 13.42 -8.32
N HIS A 244 -15.95 12.12 -8.58
CA HIS A 244 -15.32 11.17 -7.64
C HIS A 244 -13.83 11.43 -7.44
N ALA A 245 -13.10 11.86 -8.48
CA ALA A 245 -11.70 12.25 -8.37
C ALA A 245 -11.52 13.46 -7.42
N ASN A 246 -12.40 14.45 -7.54
CA ASN A 246 -12.39 15.62 -6.67
C ASN A 246 -12.78 15.28 -5.22
N GLU A 247 -13.79 14.43 -5.04
CA GLU A 247 -14.19 13.91 -3.72
C GLU A 247 -13.03 13.18 -3.04
N ALA A 248 -12.39 12.23 -3.74
CA ALA A 248 -11.26 11.49 -3.21
C ALA A 248 -10.10 12.42 -2.84
N LYS A 249 -9.79 13.42 -3.68
CA LYS A 249 -8.74 14.41 -3.40
C LYS A 249 -9.07 15.27 -2.17
N ALA A 250 -10.32 15.72 -2.04
CA ALA A 250 -10.78 16.48 -0.87
C ALA A 250 -10.66 15.66 0.41
N ASN A 251 -11.11 14.40 0.37
CA ASN A 251 -11.03 13.47 1.50
C ASN A 251 -9.57 13.18 1.90
N VAL A 252 -8.67 12.96 0.93
CA VAL A 252 -7.23 12.80 1.21
C VAL A 252 -6.65 14.05 1.89
N ASN A 253 -6.98 15.25 1.41
CA ASN A 253 -6.47 16.49 2.01
C ASN A 253 -6.96 16.69 3.45
N PHE A 254 -8.26 16.47 3.65
CA PHE A 254 -8.89 16.54 4.96
C PHE A 254 -8.25 15.53 5.92
N LEU A 255 -8.24 14.24 5.55
CA LEU A 255 -7.73 13.17 6.39
C LEU A 255 -6.22 13.24 6.61
N SER A 256 -5.44 13.73 5.65
CA SER A 256 -4.00 13.94 5.85
C SER A 256 -3.73 15.05 6.87
N THR A 257 -4.56 16.08 6.89
CA THR A 257 -4.48 17.16 7.89
C THR A 257 -4.93 16.64 9.26
N PHE A 258 -6.02 15.90 9.29
CA PHE A 258 -6.56 15.26 10.47
C PHE A 258 -5.56 14.27 11.10
N GLU A 259 -4.90 13.45 10.29
CA GLU A 259 -3.88 12.51 10.74
C GLU A 259 -2.69 13.23 11.40
N LYS A 260 -2.26 14.38 10.87
CA LYS A 260 -1.20 15.19 11.51
C LYS A 260 -1.60 15.68 12.90
N VAL A 261 -2.89 16.02 13.08
CA VAL A 261 -3.45 16.39 14.39
C VAL A 261 -3.50 15.18 15.33
N CYS A 262 -3.73 13.97 14.80
CA CYS A 262 -3.76 12.73 15.57
C CYS A 262 -2.37 12.14 15.86
N GLN A 263 -1.32 12.47 15.10
CA GLN A 263 0.05 11.95 15.27
C GLN A 263 0.57 11.96 16.72
N PRO A 264 0.38 13.03 17.51
CA PRO A 264 0.80 13.03 18.92
C PRO A 264 0.08 11.97 19.76
N LEU A 265 -1.16 11.60 19.44
CA LEU A 265 -1.90 10.56 20.16
C LEU A 265 -1.29 9.17 19.94
N TYR A 266 -0.68 8.93 18.78
CA TYR A 266 -0.14 7.63 18.41
C TYR A 266 1.31 7.40 18.87
N ASN A 267 2.09 8.48 18.98
CA ASN A 267 3.55 8.39 19.19
C ASN A 267 4.01 8.83 20.58
N SER A 268 3.12 9.38 21.39
CA SER A 268 3.52 9.88 22.70
C SER A 268 3.45 8.77 23.73
N ASP A 269 4.52 8.64 24.51
CA ASP A 269 4.46 7.96 25.80
C ASP A 269 3.34 8.67 26.58
N PRO A 270 2.25 7.97 26.93
CA PRO A 270 1.11 8.60 27.58
C PRO A 270 1.46 9.17 28.97
N VAL A 271 2.67 8.91 29.48
CA VAL A 271 3.28 9.53 30.66
C VAL A 271 3.92 10.91 30.37
N CYS A 272 4.34 11.20 29.13
CA CYS A 272 5.06 12.44 28.76
C CYS A 272 4.22 13.47 28.00
N THR A 273 3.11 13.09 27.38
CA THR A 273 2.20 14.06 26.75
C THR A 273 1.34 14.75 27.79
N SER A 274 1.37 16.08 27.84
CA SER A 274 0.43 16.84 28.65
C SER A 274 -1.00 16.44 28.27
N VAL A 275 -1.76 15.98 29.26
CA VAL A 275 -3.18 15.66 29.18
C VAL A 275 -3.97 16.79 28.51
N GLN A 276 -3.57 18.05 28.73
CA GLN A 276 -4.17 19.23 28.09
C GLN A 276 -3.97 19.28 26.57
N ASN A 277 -2.82 18.80 26.06
CA ASN A 277 -2.58 18.73 24.62
C ASN A 277 -3.48 17.67 23.97
N ILE A 278 -3.70 16.55 24.67
CA ILE A 278 -4.60 15.48 24.21
C ILE A 278 -6.04 15.99 24.17
N ILE A 279 -6.52 16.67 25.22
CA ILE A 279 -7.87 17.28 25.26
C ILE A 279 -8.05 18.25 24.09
N ARG A 280 -7.10 19.16 23.87
CA ARG A 280 -7.18 20.13 22.78
C ARG A 280 -7.20 19.47 21.39
N ILE A 281 -6.48 18.37 21.22
CA ILE A 281 -6.51 17.56 19.99
C ILE A 281 -7.90 16.93 19.82
N ILE A 282 -8.46 16.32 20.87
CA ILE A 282 -9.80 15.72 20.86
C ILE A 282 -10.87 16.77 20.58
N GLU A 283 -10.85 17.94 21.22
CA GLU A 283 -11.77 19.05 20.97
C GLU A 283 -11.69 19.52 19.51
N THR A 284 -10.47 19.65 18.97
CA THR A 284 -10.27 20.01 17.55
C THR A 284 -10.91 18.95 16.64
N ILE A 285 -10.72 17.67 16.94
CA ILE A 285 -11.30 16.56 16.19
C ILE A 285 -12.84 16.58 16.25
N TYR A 286 -13.40 16.79 17.44
CA TYR A 286 -14.84 16.77 17.70
C TYR A 286 -15.54 17.96 17.03
N ASN A 287 -14.91 19.14 17.00
CA ASN A 287 -15.43 20.33 16.35
C ASN A 287 -15.36 20.25 14.81
N VAL A 288 -14.43 19.46 14.27
CA VAL A 288 -14.23 19.35 12.82
C VAL A 288 -15.20 18.36 12.17
N SER A 289 -15.49 17.22 12.79
CA SER A 289 -16.44 16.26 12.22
C SER A 289 -17.03 15.28 13.24
N PRO A 290 -18.37 15.29 13.43
CA PRO A 290 -19.07 14.30 14.25
C PRO A 290 -18.91 12.85 13.79
N TYR A 291 -18.64 12.63 12.49
CA TYR A 291 -18.42 11.28 11.93
C TYR A 291 -17.12 10.65 12.45
N TYR A 292 -16.04 11.44 12.55
CA TYR A 292 -14.73 10.93 12.98
C TYR A 292 -14.60 10.82 14.50
N LYS A 293 -15.48 11.47 15.28
CA LYS A 293 -15.54 11.35 16.75
C LYS A 293 -15.50 9.88 17.20
N ARG A 294 -16.45 9.07 16.76
CA ARG A 294 -16.59 7.66 17.18
C ARG A 294 -15.38 6.81 16.77
N LYS A 295 -14.85 7.04 15.56
CA LYS A 295 -13.69 6.31 15.03
C LYS A 295 -12.42 6.60 15.81
N VAL A 296 -12.17 7.86 16.16
CA VAL A 296 -11.02 8.25 16.99
C VAL A 296 -11.14 7.66 18.39
N THR A 297 -12.30 7.76 19.03
CA THR A 297 -12.51 7.18 20.37
C THR A 297 -12.26 5.68 20.38
N ASN A 298 -12.75 4.94 19.38
CA ASN A 298 -12.49 3.50 19.25
C ASN A 298 -10.99 3.21 19.12
N GLN A 299 -10.26 3.98 18.30
CA GLN A 299 -8.80 3.82 18.17
C GLN A 299 -8.05 4.15 19.47
N MET A 300 -8.47 5.17 20.21
CA MET A 300 -7.87 5.51 21.51
C MET A 300 -8.08 4.39 22.53
N VAL A 301 -9.27 3.78 22.57
CA VAL A 301 -9.57 2.62 23.41
C VAL A 301 -8.70 1.42 23.02
N MET A 302 -8.56 1.13 21.73
CA MET A 302 -7.69 0.06 21.24
C MET A 302 -6.21 0.30 21.61
N ALA A 303 -5.73 1.54 21.47
CA ALA A 303 -4.36 1.91 21.86
C ALA A 303 -4.13 1.77 23.37
N CYS A 304 -5.09 2.21 24.20
CA CYS A 304 -5.03 2.03 25.65
C CYS A 304 -5.02 0.55 26.05
N ARG A 305 -5.85 -0.28 25.40
CA ARG A 305 -5.85 -1.72 25.59
C ARG A 305 -4.49 -2.32 25.24
N SER A 306 -3.92 -1.94 24.08
CA SER A 306 -2.58 -2.38 23.65
C SER A 306 -1.50 -1.98 24.65
N TYR A 307 -1.57 -0.76 25.19
CA TYR A 307 -0.62 -0.27 26.20
C TYR A 307 -0.70 -1.07 27.52
N ILE A 308 -1.93 -1.41 27.97
CA ILE A 308 -2.13 -2.26 29.15
C ILE A 308 -1.66 -3.69 28.90
N THR A 309 -1.76 -4.22 27.67
CA THR A 309 -1.42 -5.62 27.36
C THR A 309 -0.05 -5.82 26.72
N ASP A 310 0.75 -4.75 26.56
CA ASP A 310 2.00 -4.74 25.77
C ASP A 310 1.78 -5.38 24.38
N ASP A 311 0.80 -4.84 23.64
CA ASP A 311 0.37 -5.35 22.35
C ASP A 311 -0.09 -6.81 22.37
N GLY A 312 -0.75 -7.21 23.47
CA GLY A 312 -1.31 -8.56 23.65
C GLY A 312 -0.31 -9.61 24.16
N ARG A 313 0.91 -9.22 24.54
CA ARG A 313 1.96 -10.13 25.03
C ARG A 313 1.76 -10.58 26.46
N CYS A 314 1.01 -9.82 27.26
CA CYS A 314 0.71 -10.16 28.65
C CYS A 314 -0.78 -10.02 28.93
N LEU A 315 -1.37 -11.01 29.62
CA LEU A 315 -2.71 -10.86 30.19
C LEU A 315 -2.66 -9.83 31.32
N VAL A 316 -3.76 -9.10 31.49
CA VAL A 316 -3.89 -8.06 32.52
C VAL A 316 -3.57 -8.60 33.91
N TRP A 317 -3.93 -9.85 34.17
CA TRP A 317 -3.84 -10.52 35.46
C TRP A 317 -2.47 -11.12 35.77
N ASP A 318 -1.61 -11.28 34.77
CA ASP A 318 -0.27 -11.87 34.92
C ASP A 318 0.80 -10.80 35.24
N ARG A 319 0.39 -9.54 35.45
CA ARG A 319 1.29 -8.40 35.67
C ARG A 319 1.57 -8.13 37.14
N ASP A 320 2.73 -7.51 37.37
CA ASP A 320 3.04 -6.85 38.63
C ASP A 320 1.98 -5.78 38.96
N ALA A 321 1.51 -5.79 40.21
CA ALA A 321 0.40 -4.93 40.65
C ALA A 321 0.75 -3.43 40.59
N GLU A 322 2.01 -3.06 40.83
CA GLU A 322 2.44 -1.66 40.82
C GLU A 322 2.64 -1.14 39.40
N ASP A 323 3.10 -2.01 38.49
CA ASP A 323 3.14 -1.69 37.06
C ASP A 323 1.73 -1.53 36.45
N LEU A 324 0.82 -2.46 36.76
CA LEU A 324 -0.55 -2.39 36.30
C LEU A 324 -1.26 -1.13 36.81
N LYS A 325 -1.06 -0.78 38.08
CA LYS A 325 -1.61 0.44 38.69
C LYS A 325 -1.12 1.70 37.99
N ARG A 326 0.17 1.81 37.68
CA ARG A 326 0.73 2.95 36.92
C ARG A 326 0.11 3.04 35.52
N LYS A 327 0.01 1.93 34.80
CA LYS A 327 -0.60 1.91 33.45
C LYS A 327 -2.10 2.24 33.49
N MET A 328 -2.83 1.74 34.48
CA MET A 328 -4.25 2.04 34.67
C MET A 328 -4.48 3.52 34.98
N GLN A 329 -3.66 4.16 35.82
CA GLN A 329 -3.76 5.59 36.12
C GLN A 329 -3.66 6.45 34.85
N VAL A 330 -2.76 6.07 33.94
CA VAL A 330 -2.59 6.73 32.65
C VAL A 330 -3.82 6.55 31.75
N VAL A 331 -4.35 5.33 31.65
CA VAL A 331 -5.56 5.06 30.84
C VAL A 331 -6.81 5.72 31.42
N VAL A 332 -6.95 5.76 32.74
CA VAL A 332 -8.07 6.46 33.41
C VAL A 332 -7.98 7.96 33.15
N ALA A 333 -6.78 8.56 33.22
CA ALA A 333 -6.61 9.98 32.88
C ALA A 333 -7.01 10.27 31.43
N LEU A 334 -6.62 9.42 30.48
CA LEU A 334 -7.03 9.48 29.07
C LEU A 334 -8.55 9.33 28.88
N HIS A 335 -9.18 8.36 29.56
CA HIS A 335 -10.61 8.12 29.48
C HIS A 335 -11.42 9.29 30.05
N ILE A 336 -11.01 9.83 31.20
CA ILE A 336 -11.63 11.02 31.80
C ILE A 336 -11.55 12.20 30.82
N CYS A 337 -10.47 12.35 30.06
CA CYS A 337 -10.37 13.41 29.05
C CYS A 337 -11.35 13.24 27.90
N VAL A 338 -11.52 12.02 27.40
CA VAL A 338 -12.52 11.73 26.36
C VAL A 338 -13.93 12.03 26.86
N VAL A 339 -14.25 11.65 28.11
CA VAL A 339 -15.57 11.88 28.73
C VAL A 339 -15.81 13.37 29.04
N ILE A 340 -14.79 14.11 29.51
CA ILE A 340 -14.91 15.56 29.76
C ILE A 340 -15.12 16.33 28.46
N SER A 341 -14.45 15.95 27.36
CA SER A 341 -14.70 16.54 26.04
C SER A 341 -16.06 16.17 25.44
N GLU A 342 -16.82 15.27 26.06
CA GLU A 342 -18.19 14.89 25.67
C GLU A 342 -19.30 15.64 26.41
N ALA A 343 -18.98 16.25 27.56
CA ALA A 343 -19.87 17.05 28.39
C ALA A 343 -19.79 18.53 28.02
#